data_AF-A0A7C7GCW5-F1
#
_entry.id   AF-A0A7C7GCW5-F1
#
_cell.length_a   1.000
_cell.length_b   1.000
_cell.length_c   1.000
_cell.angle_alpha   90.00
_cell.angle_beta   90.00
_cell.angle_gamma   90.00
#
_symmetry.space_group_name_H-M   'P 1'
#
loop_
_entity.id
_entity.type
_entity.pdbx_description
1 polymer ?
#
loop_
_entity_poly.entity_id
_entity_poly.type
_entity_poly.pdbx_seq_one_letter_code
_entity_poly.pdbx_strand_id
1 'polypeptide(L)'
;MRILSDLGWIPYQYWQQDTDRLGLDRNDVTEAVKINKIRLVNLFRDRVSSIDPRAGMRNLRRNTIEAFEQKMREYIRQHKIQHAEKLLKWFTERIHVLDSDGDGPMAQEKARMLLAMIAICGVELFDEVKMTKKSIAEDIFNLTVGGVNSRLKSEQHGMTKKQFIKKWNANANTA
;
A
#
# COMPACT_ATOMS: atom_id res chain seq x y z
N MET A 1 3.51 -3.28 -21.78
CA MET A 1 4.16 -3.85 -20.57
C MET A 1 3.46 -3.45 -19.27
N ARG A 2 3.36 -2.15 -18.93
CA ARG A 2 2.78 -1.72 -17.64
C ARG A 2 1.36 -2.23 -17.34
N ILE A 3 0.47 -2.37 -18.33
CA ILE A 3 -0.86 -2.97 -18.10
C ILE A 3 -0.74 -4.43 -17.66
N LEU A 4 0.13 -5.22 -18.30
CA LEU A 4 0.36 -6.61 -17.90
C LEU A 4 0.92 -6.68 -16.48
N SER A 5 1.75 -5.70 -16.11
CA SER A 5 2.25 -5.57 -14.75
C SER A 5 1.17 -5.18 -13.74
N ASP A 6 0.34 -4.21 -14.11
CA ASP A 6 -0.84 -3.81 -13.36
C ASP A 6 -1.92 -4.90 -13.33
N LEU A 7 -1.84 -5.90 -14.22
CA LEU A 7 -2.64 -7.11 -14.19
C LEU A 7 -2.01 -8.24 -13.35
N GLY A 8 -0.77 -8.03 -12.88
CA GLY A 8 0.00 -9.01 -12.10
C GLY A 8 0.64 -10.12 -12.92
N TRP A 9 0.65 -10.00 -14.25
CA TRP A 9 1.23 -11.02 -15.14
C TRP A 9 2.74 -10.86 -15.31
N ILE A 10 3.29 -9.69 -15.01
CA ILE A 10 4.74 -9.44 -14.98
C ILE A 10 5.12 -8.55 -13.77
N PRO A 11 6.32 -8.69 -13.19
CA PRO A 11 6.71 -7.90 -12.02
C PRO A 11 6.77 -6.39 -12.30
N TYR A 12 6.44 -5.57 -11.28
CA TYR A 12 6.36 -4.10 -11.37
C TYR A 12 7.64 -3.41 -11.84
N GLN A 13 8.79 -4.02 -11.62
CA GLN A 13 10.09 -3.44 -11.93
C GLN A 13 10.40 -3.46 -13.44
N TYR A 14 9.85 -4.43 -14.19
CA TYR A 14 10.16 -4.61 -15.61
C TYR A 14 9.65 -3.47 -16.48
N TRP A 15 8.45 -2.93 -16.20
CA TRP A 15 7.92 -1.87 -17.06
C TRP A 15 8.71 -0.56 -16.93
N GLN A 16 9.30 -0.28 -15.77
CA GLN A 16 10.14 0.91 -15.57
C GLN A 16 11.44 0.78 -16.36
N GLN A 17 12.09 -0.38 -16.30
CA GLN A 17 13.31 -0.67 -17.07
C GLN A 17 13.06 -0.58 -18.58
N ASP A 18 11.94 -1.10 -19.08
CA ASP A 18 11.58 -1.00 -20.49
C ASP A 18 11.26 0.44 -20.92
N THR A 19 10.57 1.19 -20.05
CA THR A 19 10.24 2.60 -20.29
C THR A 19 11.51 3.43 -20.42
N ASP A 20 12.46 3.22 -19.51
CA ASP A 20 13.75 3.91 -19.51
C ASP A 20 14.59 3.51 -20.75
N ARG A 21 14.63 2.23 -21.09
CA ARG A 21 15.33 1.72 -22.29
C ARG A 21 14.77 2.30 -23.59
N LEU A 22 13.47 2.57 -23.65
CA LEU A 22 12.80 3.13 -24.81
C LEU A 22 12.81 4.66 -24.83
N GLY A 23 13.38 5.31 -23.82
CA GLY A 23 13.43 6.78 -23.72
C GLY A 23 12.04 7.42 -23.57
N LEU A 24 11.07 6.67 -23.03
CA LEU A 24 9.69 7.14 -22.88
C LEU A 24 9.53 7.90 -21.57
N ASP A 25 8.74 8.98 -21.59
CA ASP A 25 8.37 9.67 -20.36
C ASP A 25 7.43 8.79 -19.52
N ARG A 26 7.78 8.61 -18.24
CA ARG A 26 7.05 7.75 -17.32
C ARG A 26 5.62 8.27 -17.04
N ASN A 27 5.37 9.58 -17.17
CA ASN A 27 4.04 10.17 -17.06
C ASN A 27 3.18 9.84 -18.28
N ASP A 28 3.74 9.86 -19.48
CA ASP A 28 3.02 9.47 -20.70
C ASP A 28 2.60 8.00 -20.63
N VAL A 29 3.50 7.13 -20.15
CA VAL A 29 3.16 5.73 -19.87
C VAL A 29 2.05 5.63 -18.82
N THR A 30 2.04 6.50 -17.81
CA THR A 30 0.99 6.53 -16.79
C THR A 30 -0.38 6.88 -17.39
N GLU A 31 -0.44 7.91 -18.23
CA GLU A 31 -1.71 8.34 -18.82
C GLU A 31 -2.24 7.33 -19.85
N ALA A 32 -1.36 6.75 -20.66
CA ALA A 32 -1.72 5.67 -21.59
C ALA A 32 -2.29 4.45 -20.85
N VAL A 33 -1.72 4.07 -19.70
CA VAL A 33 -2.25 2.98 -18.87
C VAL A 33 -3.62 3.30 -18.30
N LYS A 34 -3.86 4.54 -17.86
CA LYS A 34 -5.16 4.97 -17.35
C LYS A 34 -6.26 4.83 -18.41
N ILE A 35 -6.00 5.31 -19.64
CA ILE A 35 -6.94 5.18 -20.77
C ILE A 35 -7.25 3.70 -21.03
N ASN A 36 -6.23 2.86 -21.10
CA ASN A 36 -6.41 1.44 -21.40
C ASN A 36 -7.11 0.67 -20.27
N LYS A 37 -6.90 1.03 -18.99
CA LYS A 37 -7.67 0.47 -17.87
C LYS A 37 -9.15 0.78 -17.99
N ILE A 38 -9.51 2.02 -18.33
CA ILE A 38 -10.90 2.42 -18.55
C ILE A 38 -11.51 1.59 -19.69
N ARG A 39 -10.79 1.44 -20.80
CA ARG A 39 -11.23 0.60 -21.93
C ARG A 39 -11.42 -0.86 -21.52
N LEU A 40 -10.48 -1.44 -20.77
CA LEU A 40 -10.56 -2.82 -20.31
C LEU A 40 -11.76 -3.04 -19.38
N VAL A 41 -12.06 -2.09 -18.48
CA VAL A 41 -13.26 -2.11 -17.63
C VAL A 41 -14.53 -2.11 -18.46
N ASN A 42 -14.62 -1.25 -19.48
CA ASN A 42 -15.78 -1.22 -20.36
C ASN A 42 -15.93 -2.53 -21.14
N LEU A 43 -14.85 -3.04 -21.73
CA LEU A 43 -14.86 -4.30 -22.47
C LEU A 43 -15.26 -5.51 -21.61
N PHE A 44 -14.81 -5.55 -20.35
CA PHE A 44 -15.22 -6.60 -19.40
C PHE A 44 -16.69 -6.47 -19.01
N ARG A 45 -17.16 -5.26 -18.70
CA ARG A 45 -18.57 -4.98 -18.38
C ARG A 45 -19.49 -5.37 -19.55
N ASP A 46 -19.07 -5.05 -20.76
CA ASP A 46 -19.83 -5.30 -21.99
C ASP A 46 -19.67 -6.76 -22.48
N ARG A 47 -18.98 -7.62 -21.69
CA ARG A 47 -18.70 -9.04 -21.95
C ARG A 47 -17.96 -9.33 -23.26
N VAL A 48 -17.28 -8.33 -23.81
CA VAL A 48 -16.44 -8.44 -25.01
C VAL A 48 -15.07 -9.05 -24.67
N SER A 49 -14.61 -8.88 -23.43
CA SER A 49 -13.35 -9.46 -22.93
C SER A 49 -13.60 -10.33 -21.70
N SER A 50 -12.89 -11.46 -21.63
CA SER A 50 -12.84 -12.33 -20.45
C SER A 50 -11.85 -11.84 -19.38
N ILE A 51 -11.10 -10.78 -19.64
CA ILE A 51 -10.09 -10.26 -18.72
C ILE A 51 -10.79 -9.43 -17.64
N ASP A 52 -10.83 -9.95 -16.41
CA ASP A 52 -11.33 -9.18 -15.25
C ASP A 52 -10.27 -8.15 -14.79
N PRO A 53 -10.50 -6.84 -15.00
CA PRO A 53 -9.56 -5.81 -14.56
C PRO A 53 -9.43 -5.75 -13.04
N ARG A 54 -10.38 -6.29 -12.26
CA ARG A 54 -10.32 -6.33 -10.79
C ARG A 54 -9.25 -7.28 -10.30
N ALA A 55 -9.06 -8.42 -10.98
CA ALA A 55 -7.96 -9.35 -10.67
C ALA A 55 -6.60 -8.65 -10.82
N GLY A 56 -6.46 -7.83 -11.85
CA GLY A 56 -5.28 -7.01 -12.02
C GLY A 56 -5.08 -5.97 -10.94
N MET A 57 -6.13 -5.20 -10.62
CA MET A 57 -6.06 -4.20 -9.56
C MET A 57 -5.69 -4.80 -8.20
N ARG A 58 -6.17 -6.02 -7.88
CA ARG A 58 -5.74 -6.78 -6.69
C ARG A 58 -4.26 -7.12 -6.74
N ASN A 59 -3.77 -7.65 -7.86
CA ASN A 59 -2.35 -7.98 -8.01
C ASN A 59 -1.45 -6.74 -7.93
N LEU A 60 -1.83 -5.62 -8.57
CA LEU A 60 -1.10 -4.36 -8.46
C LEU A 60 -1.04 -3.87 -7.00
N ARG A 61 -2.17 -3.97 -6.29
CA ARG A 61 -2.24 -3.60 -4.87
C ARG A 61 -1.31 -4.47 -4.04
N ARG A 62 -1.38 -5.80 -4.20
CA ARG A 62 -0.51 -6.77 -3.51
C ARG A 62 0.96 -6.49 -3.76
N ASN A 63 1.36 -6.36 -5.02
CA ASN A 63 2.75 -6.03 -5.40
C ASN A 63 3.21 -4.70 -4.80
N THR A 64 2.33 -3.70 -4.76
CA THR A 64 2.64 -2.40 -4.14
C THR A 64 2.84 -2.55 -2.65
N ILE A 65 2.01 -3.34 -1.98
CA ILE A 65 2.10 -3.61 -0.54
C ILE A 65 3.42 -4.30 -0.23
N GLU A 66 3.73 -5.39 -0.93
CA GLU A 66 4.98 -6.15 -0.76
C GLU A 66 6.22 -5.28 -0.96
N ALA A 67 6.24 -4.47 -2.02
CA ALA A 67 7.37 -3.57 -2.30
C ALA A 67 7.59 -2.54 -1.17
N PHE A 68 6.51 -1.98 -0.63
CA PHE A 68 6.59 -1.01 0.44
C PHE A 68 6.89 -1.63 1.81
N GLU A 69 6.40 -2.84 2.07
CA GLU A 69 6.79 -3.60 3.26
C GLU A 69 8.29 -3.90 3.23
N GLN A 70 8.81 -4.32 2.08
CA GLN A 70 10.24 -4.52 1.91
C GLN A 70 11.03 -3.22 2.12
N LYS A 71 10.54 -2.09 1.60
CA LYS A 71 11.17 -0.77 1.83
C LYS A 71 11.22 -0.41 3.32
N MET A 72 10.17 -0.72 4.08
CA MET A 72 10.16 -0.50 5.54
C MET A 72 11.21 -1.38 6.26
N ARG A 73 11.28 -2.67 5.91
CA ARG A 73 12.28 -3.61 6.45
C ARG A 73 13.71 -3.15 6.15
N GLU A 74 13.95 -2.68 4.93
CA GLU A 74 15.24 -2.17 4.52
C GLU A 74 15.60 -0.86 5.24
N TYR A 75 14.66 0.07 5.38
CA TYR A 75 14.87 1.30 6.15
C TYR A 75 15.28 1.00 7.58
N ILE A 76 14.57 0.09 8.26
CA ILE A 76 14.88 -0.36 9.63
C ILE A 76 16.30 -0.92 9.73
N ARG A 77 16.71 -1.73 8.75
CA ARG A 77 18.06 -2.33 8.70
C ARG A 77 19.14 -1.28 8.50
N GLN A 78 18.96 -0.39 7.51
CA GLN A 78 19.93 0.66 7.17
C GLN A 78 20.14 1.65 8.32
N HIS A 79 19.07 1.99 9.03
CA HIS A 79 19.10 2.94 10.14
C HIS A 79 19.31 2.27 11.51
N LYS A 80 19.55 0.95 11.54
CA LYS A 80 19.78 0.15 12.76
C LYS A 80 18.74 0.41 13.84
N ILE A 81 17.46 0.47 13.46
CA ILE A 81 16.37 0.74 14.39
C ILE A 81 16.23 -0.44 15.35
N GLN A 82 16.52 -0.19 16.63
CA GLN A 82 16.44 -1.20 17.67
C GLN A 82 14.99 -1.56 18.00
N HIS A 83 14.77 -2.80 18.46
CA HIS A 83 13.47 -3.33 18.88
C HIS A 83 12.36 -3.30 17.82
N ALA A 84 12.71 -3.14 16.54
CA ALA A 84 11.75 -3.02 15.44
C ALA A 84 11.01 -4.32 15.08
N GLU A 85 11.39 -5.46 15.65
CA GLU A 85 10.80 -6.78 15.36
C GLU A 85 9.30 -6.82 15.70
N LYS A 86 8.93 -6.30 16.87
CA LYS A 86 7.51 -6.21 17.28
C LYS A 86 6.72 -5.34 16.32
N LEU A 87 7.30 -4.21 15.88
CA LEU A 87 6.69 -3.34 14.89
C LEU A 87 6.51 -4.06 13.55
N LEU A 88 7.53 -4.75 13.05
CA LEU A 88 7.48 -5.43 11.75
C LEU A 88 6.45 -6.58 11.75
N LYS A 89 6.42 -7.37 12.82
CA LYS A 89 5.41 -8.42 13.00
C LYS A 89 4.00 -7.82 13.00
N TRP A 90 3.78 -6.83 13.86
CA TRP A 90 2.51 -6.14 13.96
C TRP A 90 2.09 -5.49 12.64
N PHE A 91 3.02 -4.85 11.94
CA PHE A 91 2.80 -4.21 10.64
C PHE A 91 2.30 -5.21 9.60
N THR A 92 2.97 -6.37 9.48
CA THR A 92 2.62 -7.45 8.55
C THR A 92 1.22 -8.00 8.85
N GLU A 93 0.92 -8.28 10.12
CA GLU A 93 -0.39 -8.76 10.54
C GLU A 93 -1.49 -7.74 10.24
N ARG A 94 -1.24 -6.46 10.52
CA ARG A 94 -2.22 -5.40 10.25
C ARG A 94 -2.51 -5.22 8.76
N ILE A 95 -1.50 -5.37 7.90
CA ILE A 95 -1.71 -5.36 6.45
C ILE A 95 -2.69 -6.45 6.07
N HIS A 96 -2.43 -7.69 6.47
CA HIS A 96 -3.27 -8.82 6.10
C HIS A 96 -4.73 -8.62 6.55
N VAL A 97 -4.94 -8.15 7.78
CA VAL A 97 -6.29 -7.94 8.35
C VAL A 97 -7.02 -6.75 7.73
N LEU A 98 -6.35 -5.62 7.53
CA LEU A 98 -7.01 -4.38 7.08
C LEU A 98 -7.15 -4.32 5.57
N ASP A 99 -6.23 -4.95 4.85
CA ASP A 99 -6.20 -4.98 3.39
C ASP A 99 -6.94 -6.17 2.81
N SER A 100 -6.69 -7.37 3.34
CA SER A 100 -7.19 -8.66 2.85
C SER A 100 -7.19 -8.74 1.32
N ASP A 101 -6.03 -8.49 0.69
CA ASP A 101 -5.86 -8.48 -0.77
C ASP A 101 -6.80 -7.52 -1.54
N GLY A 102 -7.21 -6.43 -0.90
CA GLY A 102 -8.13 -5.44 -1.45
C GLY A 102 -9.60 -5.73 -1.19
N ASP A 103 -9.94 -6.71 -0.35
CA ASP A 103 -11.31 -7.00 0.10
C ASP A 103 -11.52 -6.65 1.59
N GLY A 104 -10.48 -6.16 2.28
CA GLY A 104 -10.50 -5.80 3.69
C GLY A 104 -11.19 -4.46 4.00
N PRO A 105 -11.42 -4.16 5.28
CA PRO A 105 -12.17 -2.97 5.72
C PRO A 105 -11.49 -1.63 5.39
N MET A 106 -10.22 -1.65 4.96
CA MET A 106 -9.45 -0.49 4.53
C MET A 106 -9.00 -0.57 3.06
N ALA A 107 -9.60 -1.46 2.26
CA ALA A 107 -9.27 -1.64 0.85
C ALA A 107 -9.43 -0.37 0.01
N GLN A 108 -10.35 0.52 0.38
CA GLN A 108 -10.57 1.84 -0.23
C GLN A 108 -9.38 2.78 -0.09
N GLU A 109 -8.50 2.55 0.88
CA GLU A 109 -7.28 3.35 1.02
C GLU A 109 -6.26 2.97 -0.04
N LYS A 110 -5.55 3.95 -0.59
CA LYS A 110 -4.37 3.68 -1.43
C LYS A 110 -3.35 2.90 -0.58
N ALA A 111 -2.77 1.83 -1.12
CA ALA A 111 -1.82 0.97 -0.42
C ALA A 111 -0.76 1.76 0.37
N ARG A 112 -0.05 2.68 -0.29
CA ARG A 112 0.95 3.56 0.35
C ARG A 112 0.42 4.34 1.57
N MET A 113 -0.80 4.87 1.49
CA MET A 113 -1.42 5.61 2.60
C MET A 113 -1.81 4.67 3.74
N LEU A 114 -2.39 3.50 3.42
CA LEU A 114 -2.71 2.47 4.40
C LEU A 114 -1.46 2.05 5.18
N LEU A 115 -0.38 1.73 4.48
CA LEU A 115 0.88 1.33 5.09
C LEU A 115 1.48 2.42 5.98
N ALA A 116 1.49 3.68 5.53
CA ALA A 116 1.97 4.78 6.37
C ALA A 116 1.14 4.94 7.65
N MET A 117 -0.19 4.83 7.56
CA MET A 117 -1.07 4.89 8.73
C MET A 117 -0.83 3.74 9.70
N ILE A 118 -0.69 2.52 9.19
CA ILE A 118 -0.35 1.34 9.99
C ILE A 118 0.99 1.59 10.70
N ALA A 119 2.07 1.90 9.98
CA ALA A 119 3.39 2.13 10.57
C ALA A 119 3.40 3.22 11.66
N ILE A 120 2.72 4.36 11.43
CA ILE A 120 2.58 5.42 12.45
C ILE A 120 1.85 4.90 13.69
N CYS A 121 0.74 4.17 13.51
CA CYS A 121 0.01 3.58 14.63
C CYS A 121 0.88 2.56 15.39
N GLY A 122 1.69 1.76 14.69
CA GLY A 122 2.58 0.77 15.29
C GLY A 122 3.69 1.43 16.12
N VAL A 123 4.34 2.48 15.60
CA VAL A 123 5.38 3.21 16.34
C VAL A 123 4.84 3.93 17.58
N GLU A 124 3.57 4.35 17.55
CA GLU A 124 2.93 4.87 18.76
C GLU A 124 2.53 3.79 19.77
N LEU A 125 2.45 2.52 19.37
CA LEU A 125 2.16 1.39 20.26
C LEU A 125 3.44 0.80 20.85
N PHE A 126 4.55 0.86 20.11
CA PHE A 126 5.86 0.37 20.51
C PHE A 126 6.83 1.54 20.63
N ASP A 127 6.77 2.25 21.76
CA ASP A 127 7.55 3.45 22.07
C ASP A 127 9.08 3.20 22.19
N GLU A 128 9.46 1.94 22.38
CA GLU A 128 10.82 1.42 22.27
C GLU A 128 11.39 1.55 20.84
N VAL A 129 10.54 1.62 19.80
CA VAL A 129 10.98 1.77 18.40
C VAL A 129 11.21 3.24 18.07
N LYS A 130 12.49 3.61 17.90
CA LYS A 130 12.90 5.00 17.62
C LYS A 130 12.74 5.37 16.15
N MET A 131 11.50 5.51 15.71
CA MET A 131 11.13 6.05 14.40
C MET A 131 10.24 7.28 14.55
N THR A 132 10.34 8.22 13.61
CA THR A 132 9.49 9.42 13.62
C THR A 132 8.39 9.32 12.57
N LYS A 133 7.25 9.99 12.81
CA LYS A 133 6.18 10.10 11.79
C LYS A 133 6.70 10.69 10.49
N LYS A 134 7.67 11.61 10.58
CA LYS A 134 8.36 12.19 9.43
C LYS A 134 9.11 11.13 8.63
N SER A 135 9.97 10.35 9.28
CA SER A 135 10.71 9.27 8.59
C SER A 135 9.80 8.24 7.93
N ILE A 136 8.68 7.93 8.57
CA ILE A 136 7.69 7.01 8.01
C ILE A 136 7.03 7.64 6.79
N ALA A 137 6.43 8.82 6.94
CA ALA A 137 5.65 9.44 5.87
C ALA A 137 6.54 9.84 4.68
N GLU A 138 7.62 10.57 4.94
CA GLU A 138 8.42 11.21 3.90
C GLU A 138 9.47 10.25 3.34
N ASP A 139 10.28 9.61 4.18
CA ASP A 139 11.44 8.84 3.71
C ASP A 139 11.03 7.43 3.21
N ILE A 140 10.11 6.77 3.93
CA ILE A 140 9.65 5.42 3.56
C ILE A 140 8.53 5.50 2.54
N PHE A 141 7.48 6.29 2.79
CA PHE A 141 6.28 6.25 1.96
C PHE A 141 6.17 7.38 0.94
N ASN A 142 7.06 8.36 0.91
CA ASN A 142 7.00 9.51 -0.01
C ASN A 142 5.61 10.21 0.06
N LEU A 143 5.19 10.55 1.27
CA LEU A 143 3.95 11.24 1.65
C LEU A 143 4.28 12.41 2.57
N THR A 144 3.34 13.34 2.73
CA THR A 144 3.47 14.40 3.75
C THR A 144 2.93 13.95 5.09
N VAL A 145 3.59 14.34 6.19
CA VAL A 145 3.08 14.07 7.56
C VAL A 145 1.67 14.61 7.76
N GLY A 146 1.40 15.82 7.23
CA GLY A 146 0.07 16.44 7.28
C GLY A 146 -1.01 15.61 6.58
N GLY A 147 -0.70 15.05 5.40
CA GLY A 147 -1.62 14.19 4.65
C GLY A 147 -1.97 12.91 5.40
N VAL A 148 -0.97 12.24 5.99
CA VAL A 148 -1.21 11.02 6.78
C VAL A 148 -2.00 11.33 8.05
N ASN A 149 -1.66 12.41 8.76
CA ASN A 149 -2.39 12.82 9.96
C ASN A 149 -3.84 13.20 9.69
N SER A 150 -4.11 13.92 8.59
CA SER A 150 -5.47 14.22 8.15
C SER A 150 -6.26 12.93 7.91
N ARG A 151 -5.66 11.94 7.25
CA ARG A 151 -6.32 10.65 7.00
C ARG A 151 -6.56 9.86 8.29
N LEU A 152 -5.62 9.83 9.23
CA LEU A 152 -5.80 9.18 10.54
C LEU A 152 -6.94 9.79 11.37
N LYS A 153 -7.19 11.10 11.22
CA LYS A 153 -8.29 11.82 11.89
C LYS A 153 -9.64 11.64 11.20
N SER A 154 -9.68 11.17 9.96
CA SER A 154 -10.96 10.90 9.29
C SER A 154 -11.73 9.82 10.04
N GLU A 155 -13.03 10.06 10.22
CA GLU A 155 -13.92 9.13 10.89
C GLU A 155 -14.38 8.04 9.92
N GLN A 156 -14.40 6.81 10.42
CA GLN A 156 -14.90 5.62 9.76
C GLN A 156 -15.76 4.85 10.76
N HIS A 157 -17.04 4.70 10.45
CA HIS A 157 -18.02 4.02 11.32
C HIS A 157 -18.05 4.57 12.76
N GLY A 158 -17.99 5.91 12.92
CA GLY A 158 -18.08 6.58 14.22
C GLY A 158 -16.81 6.56 15.07
N MET A 159 -15.68 6.12 14.52
CA MET A 159 -14.36 6.23 15.17
C MET A 159 -13.30 6.74 14.20
N THR A 160 -12.26 7.39 14.70
CA THR A 160 -11.12 7.79 13.86
C THR A 160 -10.44 6.55 13.27
N LYS A 161 -9.87 6.65 12.06
CA LYS A 161 -9.10 5.53 11.47
C LYS A 161 -7.97 5.05 12.38
N LYS A 162 -7.38 5.96 13.14
CA LYS A 162 -6.39 5.62 14.17
C LYS A 162 -6.98 4.69 15.24
N GLN A 163 -8.15 5.03 15.79
CA GLN A 163 -8.86 4.18 16.75
C GLN A 163 -9.30 2.86 16.11
N PHE A 164 -9.77 2.91 14.86
CA PHE A 164 -10.15 1.73 14.08
C PHE A 164 -8.97 0.74 13.95
N ILE A 165 -7.83 1.20 13.45
CA ILE A 165 -6.61 0.37 13.31
C ILE A 165 -6.19 -0.21 14.67
N LYS A 166 -6.22 0.60 15.74
CA LYS A 166 -5.88 0.14 17.10
C LYS A 166 -6.90 -0.87 17.65
N LYS A 167 -8.21 -0.71 17.40
CA LYS A 167 -9.26 -1.60 17.90
C LYS A 167 -9.11 -3.02 17.35
N TRP A 168 -8.72 -3.16 16.08
CA TRP A 168 -8.47 -4.48 15.48
C TRP A 168 -7.27 -5.21 16.12
N ASN A 169 -6.45 -4.57 16.95
CA ASN A 169 -5.45 -5.25 17.77
C ASN A 169 -6.07 -6.10 18.87
N ALA A 170 -7.14 -5.62 19.51
CA ALA A 170 -7.73 -6.28 20.67
C ALA A 170 -8.36 -7.63 20.30
N ASN A 171 -8.95 -7.72 19.12
CA ASN A 171 -9.59 -8.95 18.65
C ASN A 171 -8.60 -10.03 18.17
N ALA A 172 -7.32 -9.69 17.99
CA ALA A 172 -6.27 -10.66 17.65
C ALA A 172 -5.66 -11.36 18.88
N ASN A 173 -5.90 -10.82 20.09
CA ASN A 173 -5.48 -11.44 21.36
C ASN A 173 -6.59 -12.27 22.03
N THR A 174 -7.75 -12.44 21.37
CA THR A 174 -8.89 -13.21 21.88
C THR A 174 -9.27 -14.39 20.98
N ALA A 175 -8.35 -14.86 20.13
CA ALA A 175 -8.50 -16.07 19.34
C ALA A 175 -7.34 -17.02 19.62
#